data_AF-A0A227J1I4-F1
#
_entry.id   AF-A0A227J1I4-F1
#
_cell.length_a   1.000
_cell.length_b   1.000
_cell.length_c   1.000
_cell.angle_alpha   90.00
_cell.angle_beta   90.00
_cell.angle_gamma   90.00
#
_symmetry.space_group_name_H-M   'P 1'
#
loop_
_entity.id
_entity.type
_entity.pdbx_description
1 polymer ?
#
loop_
_entity_poly.entity_id
_entity_poly.type
_entity_poly.pdbx_seq_one_letter_code
_entity_poly.pdbx_strand_id
1 'polypeptide(L)'
;KDNKNKLADDPTKVITKFGASYANNYDFDDQNISFSGSLALDQARKINLRINDDASEWRIGGSWLFPVGIVNFNFGKNEYVNGADQTNYSVGTFMP
;
A
#
# COMPACT_ATOMS: atom_id res chain seq x y z
N LYS A 1 14.71 -12.48 -15.43
CA LYS A 1 14.52 -13.75 -14.68
C LYS A 1 13.06 -13.80 -14.25
N ASP A 2 12.28 -14.73 -14.77
CA ASP A 2 10.83 -14.72 -14.61
C ASP A 2 10.34 -14.75 -13.15
N ASN A 3 9.41 -13.82 -12.81
CA ASN A 3 8.74 -13.73 -11.51
C ASN A 3 8.14 -15.07 -11.05
N LYS A 4 7.76 -15.95 -12.00
CA LYS A 4 7.21 -17.28 -11.71
C LYS A 4 8.16 -18.20 -10.94
N ASN A 5 9.48 -18.00 -11.07
CA ASN A 5 10.49 -18.84 -10.42
C ASN A 5 11.07 -18.25 -9.13
N LYS A 6 10.59 -17.08 -8.67
CA LYS A 6 11.02 -16.53 -7.37
C LYS A 6 10.31 -17.27 -6.23
N LEU A 7 11.07 -17.66 -5.21
CA LEU A 7 10.53 -18.27 -3.99
C LEU A 7 9.48 -17.36 -3.36
N ALA A 8 8.51 -17.95 -2.63
CA ALA A 8 7.44 -17.18 -1.99
C ALA A 8 7.96 -16.10 -1.02
N ASP A 9 9.12 -16.34 -0.39
CA ASP A 9 9.81 -15.42 0.53
C ASP A 9 10.81 -14.47 -0.13
N ASP A 10 10.97 -14.51 -1.46
CA ASP A 10 11.90 -13.58 -2.12
C ASP A 10 11.35 -12.14 -1.99
N PRO A 11 12.08 -11.22 -1.32
CA PRO A 11 11.61 -9.84 -1.12
C PRO A 11 11.49 -9.06 -2.43
N THR A 12 12.08 -9.56 -3.52
CA THR A 12 11.95 -9.00 -4.88
C THR A 12 10.78 -9.59 -5.67
N LYS A 13 9.97 -10.48 -5.08
CA LYS A 13 8.82 -11.10 -5.73
C LYS A 13 7.64 -10.13 -5.76
N VAL A 14 7.24 -9.74 -6.96
CA VAL A 14 6.11 -8.83 -7.17
C VAL A 14 4.82 -9.66 -7.29
N ILE A 15 3.98 -9.61 -6.26
CA ILE A 15 2.72 -10.39 -6.19
C ILE A 15 1.53 -9.44 -6.16
N THR A 16 0.52 -9.75 -6.97
CA THR A 16 -0.79 -9.13 -6.91
C THR A 16 -1.59 -9.74 -5.76
N LYS A 17 -2.08 -8.90 -4.84
CA LYS A 17 -2.86 -9.33 -3.67
C LYS A 17 -4.05 -8.41 -3.48
N PHE A 18 -5.18 -8.95 -3.07
CA PHE A 18 -6.36 -8.20 -2.66
C PHE A 18 -6.74 -8.64 -1.24
N GLY A 19 -7.23 -7.72 -0.43
CA GLY A 19 -7.65 -7.99 0.93
C GLY A 19 -8.68 -6.97 1.40
N ALA A 20 -9.58 -7.41 2.26
CA ALA A 20 -10.49 -6.56 3.00
C ALA A 20 -10.17 -6.71 4.50
N SER A 21 -10.22 -5.60 5.22
CA SER A 21 -10.03 -5.55 6.67
C SER A 21 -11.18 -4.79 7.31
N TYR A 22 -11.70 -5.35 8.40
CA TYR A 22 -12.73 -4.73 9.21
C TYR A 22 -12.11 -4.34 10.56
N ALA A 23 -12.24 -3.08 10.94
CA ALA A 23 -11.86 -2.59 12.25
C ALA A 23 -13.12 -2.10 12.98
N ASN A 24 -13.33 -2.62 14.18
CA ASN A 24 -14.36 -2.17 15.10
C ASN A 24 -13.67 -1.66 16.36
N ASN A 25 -13.62 -0.35 16.52
CA ASN A 25 -13.12 0.25 17.75
C ASN A 25 -14.25 0.29 18.76
N TYR A 26 -13.99 -0.22 19.97
CA TYR A 26 -14.97 -0.35 21.05
C TYR A 26 -15.39 1.00 21.68
N ASP A 27 -14.85 2.10 21.16
CA ASP A 27 -15.08 3.48 21.61
C ASP A 27 -15.73 4.25 20.45
N PHE A 28 -17.06 4.43 20.55
CA PHE A 28 -17.94 5.23 19.69
C PHE A 28 -17.97 4.91 18.17
N ASP A 29 -18.87 4.00 17.80
CA ASP A 29 -19.61 3.91 16.51
C ASP A 29 -18.85 3.97 15.16
N ASP A 30 -17.52 3.94 15.16
CA ASP A 30 -16.72 3.90 13.93
C ASP A 30 -16.50 2.45 13.48
N GLN A 31 -17.45 1.95 12.69
CA GLN A 31 -17.24 0.77 11.86
C GLN A 31 -16.46 1.20 10.61
N ASN A 32 -15.24 0.70 10.43
CA ASN A 32 -14.43 1.04 9.27
C ASN A 32 -14.08 -0.22 8.48
N ILE A 33 -14.67 -0.35 7.29
CA ILE A 33 -14.30 -1.38 6.31
C ILE A 33 -13.23 -0.79 5.39
N SER A 34 -12.09 -1.45 5.30
CA SER A 34 -11.01 -1.04 4.39
C SER A 34 -10.67 -2.11 3.37
N PHE A 35 -10.57 -1.68 2.12
CA PHE A 35 -10.14 -2.48 0.99
C PHE A 35 -8.69 -2.15 0.67
N SER A 36 -7.89 -3.18 0.45
CA SER A 36 -6.49 -3.05 0.06
C SER A 36 -6.19 -3.96 -1.13
N GLY A 37 -5.37 -3.44 -2.02
CA GLY A 37 -4.95 -4.09 -3.23
C GLY A 37 -3.48 -3.81 -3.48
N SER A 38 -2.83 -4.75 -4.14
CA SER A 38 -1.53 -4.53 -4.73
C SER A 38 -1.50 -5.17 -6.09
N LEU A 39 -0.99 -4.45 -7.08
CA LEU A 39 -0.89 -4.87 -8.47
C LEU A 39 0.58 -4.90 -8.86
N ALA A 40 1.05 -6.09 -9.22
CA ALA A 40 2.32 -6.28 -9.88
C ALA A 40 2.18 -5.88 -11.35
N LEU A 41 2.77 -4.76 -11.76
CA LEU A 41 2.75 -4.36 -13.18
C LEU A 41 3.75 -5.19 -13.98
N ASP A 42 4.91 -5.48 -13.39
CA ASP A 42 5.93 -6.36 -13.96
C ASP A 42 6.87 -6.93 -12.86
N GLN A 43 8.06 -7.38 -13.27
CA GLN A 43 9.11 -7.91 -12.37
C GLN A 43 9.80 -6.86 -11.51
N ALA A 44 9.61 -5.59 -11.82
CA ALA A 44 10.29 -4.48 -11.18
C ALA A 44 9.34 -3.47 -10.53
N ARG A 45 8.08 -3.41 -10.95
CA ARG A 45 7.13 -2.35 -10.60
C ARG A 45 5.91 -2.92 -9.92
N LYS A 46 5.57 -2.33 -8.78
CA LYS A 46 4.40 -2.67 -7.98
C LYS A 46 3.64 -1.41 -7.60
N ILE A 47 2.32 -1.46 -7.66
CA ILE A 47 1.44 -0.44 -7.10
C ILE A 47 0.65 -1.06 -5.95
N ASN A 48 0.45 -0.31 -4.88
CA ASN A 48 -0.36 -0.66 -3.73
C ASN A 48 -1.43 0.42 -3.55
N LEU A 49 -2.66 0.01 -3.28
CA LEU A 49 -3.76 0.92 -3.01
C LEU A 49 -4.51 0.42 -1.77
N ARG A 50 -4.89 1.33 -0.89
CA ARG A 50 -5.79 1.07 0.22
C ARG A 50 -6.80 2.21 0.27
N ILE A 51 -8.05 1.89 0.51
CA ILE A 51 -9.14 2.84 0.67
C ILE A 51 -10.13 2.26 1.67
N ASN A 52 -10.70 3.10 2.54
CA ASN A 52 -11.85 2.72 3.36
C ASN A 52 -13.18 2.99 2.66
N ASP A 53 -14.25 2.46 3.23
CA ASP A 53 -15.62 2.49 2.71
C ASP A 53 -16.17 3.91 2.53
N ASP A 54 -15.88 4.82 3.46
CA ASP A 54 -16.26 6.24 3.41
C ASP A 54 -15.27 7.12 2.62
N ALA A 55 -14.16 6.55 2.16
CA ALA A 55 -13.03 7.21 1.50
C ALA A 55 -12.32 8.32 2.31
N SER A 56 -12.53 8.40 3.63
CA SER A 56 -11.84 9.34 4.54
C SER A 56 -10.35 9.00 4.71
N GLU A 57 -10.00 7.72 4.55
CA GLU A 57 -8.65 7.20 4.55
C GLU A 57 -8.31 6.51 3.24
N TRP A 58 -7.30 7.01 2.54
CA TRP A 58 -6.75 6.31 1.39
C TRP A 58 -5.25 6.44 1.32
N ARG A 59 -4.64 5.43 0.71
CA ARG A 59 -3.20 5.36 0.50
C ARG A 59 -2.89 4.71 -0.84
N ILE A 60 -2.13 5.41 -1.66
CA ILE A 60 -1.58 4.92 -2.92
C ILE A 60 -0.07 4.92 -2.79
N GLY A 61 0.54 3.77 -2.92
CA GLY A 61 1.99 3.64 -2.93
C GLY A 61 2.46 2.74 -4.03
N GLY A 62 3.76 2.61 -4.15
CA GLY A 62 4.35 1.71 -5.11
C GLY A 62 5.85 1.61 -4.92
N SER A 63 6.42 0.64 -5.62
CA SER A 63 7.85 0.42 -5.63
C SER A 63 8.34 0.13 -7.03
N TRP A 64 9.55 0.60 -7.32
CA TRP A 64 10.28 0.33 -8.54
C TRP A 64 11.67 -0.19 -8.20
N LEU A 65 11.94 -1.43 -8.58
CA LEU A 65 13.23 -2.09 -8.56
C LEU A 65 14.07 -1.64 -9.76
N PHE A 66 15.14 -0.90 -9.48
CA PHE A 66 16.22 -0.62 -10.41
C PHE A 66 17.36 -1.62 -10.19
N PRO A 67 18.31 -1.75 -11.14
CA PRO A 67 19.49 -2.59 -10.95
C PRO A 67 20.35 -2.19 -9.75
N VAL A 68 20.27 -0.93 -9.32
CA VAL A 68 21.09 -0.32 -8.26
C VAL A 68 20.37 -0.18 -6.92
N GLY A 69 19.08 -0.52 -6.84
CA GLY A 69 18.29 -0.31 -5.63
C GLY A 69 16.78 -0.26 -5.89
N ILE A 70 16.00 0.04 -4.87
CA ILE A 70 14.53 0.10 -4.91
C ILE A 70 14.09 1.51 -4.54
N VAL A 71 13.29 2.13 -5.41
CA VAL A 71 12.60 3.38 -5.10
C VAL A 71 11.19 3.05 -4.65
N ASN A 72 10.75 3.62 -3.53
CA ASN A 72 9.42 3.48 -2.98
C ASN A 72 8.76 4.85 -2.90
N PHE A 73 7.48 4.93 -3.23
CA PHE A 73 6.67 6.12 -3.06
C PHE A 73 5.38 5.79 -2.34
N ASN A 74 4.85 6.75 -1.59
CA ASN A 74 3.62 6.60 -0.82
C ASN A 74 2.93 7.97 -0.69
N PHE A 75 1.68 8.01 -1.10
CA PHE A 75 0.78 9.15 -1.01
C PHE A 75 -0.45 8.68 -0.23
N GLY A 76 -0.91 9.46 0.74
CA GLY A 76 -2.15 9.13 1.43
C GLY A 76 -2.78 10.30 2.15
N LYS A 77 -4.07 10.18 2.38
CA LYS A 77 -4.87 11.09 3.20
C LYS A 77 -5.49 10.28 4.34
N ASN A 78 -5.59 10.90 5.50
CA ASN A 78 -6.42 10.46 6.61
C ASN A 78 -7.21 11.66 7.12
N GLU A 79 -8.53 11.54 7.18
CA GLU A 79 -9.45 12.52 7.73
C GLU A 79 -9.99 12.00 9.08
N TYR A 80 -9.72 12.74 10.14
CA TYR A 80 -10.08 12.38 11.49
C TYR A 80 -11.50 12.88 11.84
N VAL A 81 -12.18 12.17 12.74
CA VAL A 81 -13.53 12.51 13.24
C VAL A 81 -13.68 13.93 13.80
N ASN A 82 -12.58 14.57 14.19
CA ASN A 82 -12.55 15.97 14.64
C ASN A 82 -12.46 16.99 13.49
N GLY A 83 -12.56 16.55 12.23
CA GLY A 83 -12.43 17.37 11.02
C GLY A 83 -10.98 17.76 10.68
N ALA A 84 -9.98 17.14 11.32
CA ALA A 84 -8.59 17.36 10.98
C ALA A 84 -8.17 16.44 9.82
N ASP A 85 -7.47 17.03 8.85
CA ASP A 85 -6.92 16.30 7.70
C ASP A 85 -5.40 16.12 7.85
N GLN A 86 -4.92 14.89 7.72
CA GLN A 86 -3.51 14.58 7.55
C GLN A 86 -3.25 14.05 6.14
N THR A 87 -2.46 14.81 5.39
CA THR A 87 -1.95 14.38 4.08
C THR A 87 -0.48 14.03 4.21
N ASN A 88 -0.09 12.85 3.72
CA ASN A 88 1.29 12.35 3.79
C ASN A 88 1.80 11.98 2.40
N TYR A 89 3.04 12.40 2.15
CA TYR A 89 3.79 12.10 0.94
C TYR A 89 5.20 11.68 1.32
N SER A 90 5.62 10.50 0.90
CA SER A 90 6.98 10.04 1.10
C SER A 90 7.54 9.37 -0.14
N VAL A 91 8.83 9.62 -0.37
CA VAL A 91 9.63 8.93 -1.35
C VAL A 91 10.88 8.44 -0.62
N GLY A 92 11.17 7.15 -0.74
CA GLY A 92 12.31 6.51 -0.13
C GLY A 92 13.09 5.71 -1.15
N THR A 93 14.37 5.52 -0.89
CA THR A 93 15.22 4.61 -1.67
C THR A 93 15.89 3.62 -0.75
N PHE A 94 16.07 2.40 -1.23
CA PHE A 94 16.86 1.37 -0.59
C PHE A 94 17.96 0.95 -1.56
N MET A 95 19.22 1.14 -1.17
CA MET A 95 20.38 0.63 -1.90
C MET A 95 21.02 -0.48 -1.05
N PRO A 96 21.30 -1.66 -1.62
CA PRO A 96 21.93 -2.76 -0.91
C PRO A 96 23.40 -2.48 -0.55
#